data_AF-A0A5D2FVN5-F1
#
_entry.id   AF-A0A5D2FVN5-F1
#
_cell.length_a   1.000
_cell.length_b   1.000
_cell.length_c   1.000
_cell.angle_alpha   90.00
_cell.angle_beta   90.00
_cell.angle_gamma   90.00
#
_symmetry.space_group_name_H-M   'P 1'
#
loop_
_entity.id
_entity.type
_entity.pdbx_description
1 polymer ?
#
loop_
_entity_poly.entity_id
_entity_poly.type
_entity_poly.pdbx_seq_one_letter_code
_entity_poly.pdbx_strand_id
1 'polypeptide(L)'
;MKFLFLLQLIKKGLAVLEPSMIGEPADLFATPLEILPELYFFPVFQILRTVPNKLLGVLLMVSVPAGLLTVPFLENVNKFQNPFRRPVATTVFLIGTAVALWLGIGATLPTLLIRLSDPLRTIRPTQG
;
A
#
# COMPACT_ATOMS: atom_id res chain seq x y z
N MET A 1 23.30 -21.95 -10.75
CA MET A 1 23.49 -21.11 -11.97
C MET A 1 22.27 -21.10 -12.92
N LYS A 2 21.63 -22.24 -13.24
CA LYS A 2 20.46 -22.29 -14.15
C LYS A 2 19.23 -21.45 -13.72
N PHE A 3 18.90 -21.41 -12.42
CA PHE A 3 17.74 -20.64 -11.92
C PHE A 3 17.94 -19.11 -12.04
N LEU A 4 19.16 -18.62 -11.79
CA LEU A 4 19.48 -17.21 -11.92
C LEU A 4 19.38 -16.74 -13.37
N PHE A 5 19.77 -17.59 -14.33
CA PHE A 5 19.64 -17.30 -15.76
C PHE A 5 18.17 -17.17 -16.18
N LEU A 6 17.30 -18.06 -15.69
CA LEU A 6 15.86 -17.99 -15.95
C LEU A 6 15.23 -16.69 -15.41
N LEU A 7 15.57 -16.29 -14.18
CA LEU A 7 15.07 -15.04 -13.58
C LEU A 7 15.49 -13.81 -14.41
N GLN A 8 16.70 -13.80 -14.95
CA GLN A 8 17.21 -12.72 -15.79
C GLN A 8 16.49 -12.64 -17.14
N LEU A 9 16.16 -13.79 -17.74
CA LEU A 9 15.39 -13.82 -18.99
C LEU A 9 13.98 -13.27 -18.81
N ILE A 10 13.31 -13.59 -17.70
CA ILE A 10 11.95 -13.08 -17.42
C ILE A 10 11.96 -11.54 -17.32
N LYS A 11 12.93 -10.96 -16.60
CA LYS A 11 13.06 -9.50 -16.47
C LYS A 11 13.32 -8.81 -17.80
N LYS A 12 14.22 -9.38 -18.61
CA LYS A 12 14.55 -8.84 -19.94
C LYS A 12 13.38 -8.97 -20.91
N GLY A 13 12.65 -10.08 -20.86
CA GLY A 13 11.43 -10.26 -21.65
C GLY A 13 10.38 -9.21 -21.34
N LEU A 14 10.13 -8.92 -20.05
CA LEU A 14 9.20 -7.87 -19.64
C LEU A 14 9.64 -6.48 -20.14
N ALA A 15 10.95 -6.16 -20.03
CA ALA A 15 11.49 -4.87 -20.47
C ALA A 15 11.41 -4.63 -21.99
N VAL A 16 11.38 -5.71 -22.78
CA VAL A 16 11.22 -5.62 -24.25
C VAL A 16 9.74 -5.50 -24.64
N LEU A 17 8.85 -6.19 -23.93
CA LEU A 17 7.42 -6.17 -24.20
C LEU A 17 6.74 -4.87 -23.73
N GLU A 18 7.16 -4.33 -22.59
CA GLU A 18 6.64 -3.11 -21.97
C GLU A 18 7.80 -2.15 -21.67
N PRO A 19 8.27 -1.37 -22.67
CA PRO A 19 9.33 -0.40 -22.45
C PRO A 19 8.84 0.74 -21.55
N SER A 20 9.72 1.21 -20.66
CA SER A 20 9.40 2.34 -19.78
C SER A 20 9.18 3.61 -20.60
N MET A 21 8.06 4.29 -20.38
CA MET A 21 7.77 5.58 -21.00
C MET A 21 8.59 6.69 -20.34
N ILE A 22 9.25 7.51 -21.15
CA ILE A 22 9.92 8.74 -20.67
C ILE A 22 8.83 9.81 -20.55
N GLY A 23 8.61 10.30 -19.33
CA GLY A 23 7.61 11.33 -19.04
C GLY A 23 8.01 12.73 -19.53
N GLU A 24 7.07 13.67 -19.46
CA GLU A 24 7.32 15.08 -19.74
C GLU A 24 8.28 15.69 -18.70
N PRO A 25 9.12 16.67 -19.08
CA PRO A 25 9.98 17.36 -18.14
C PRO A 25 9.15 18.04 -17.05
N ALA A 26 9.68 18.09 -15.83
CA ALA A 26 8.99 18.66 -14.70
C ALA A 26 8.74 20.17 -14.90
N ASP A 27 7.47 20.57 -14.85
CA ASP A 27 7.03 21.98 -14.83
C ASP A 27 6.48 22.31 -13.42
N LEU A 28 6.86 23.47 -12.89
CA LEU A 28 6.43 23.96 -11.57
C LEU A 28 5.02 24.54 -11.58
N PHE A 29 4.53 25.00 -12.74
CA PHE A 29 3.24 25.69 -12.87
C PHE A 29 2.12 24.79 -13.40
N ALA A 30 2.46 23.59 -13.89
CA ALA A 30 1.50 22.63 -14.42
C ALA A 30 1.47 21.36 -13.53
N THR A 31 0.39 21.19 -12.77
CA THR A 31 0.14 19.92 -12.06
C THR A 31 -0.55 18.92 -13.01
N PRO A 32 0.01 17.72 -13.22
CA PRO A 32 -0.64 16.69 -14.02
C PRO A 32 -1.97 16.23 -13.38
N LEU A 33 -2.89 15.78 -14.23
CA LEU A 33 -4.26 15.42 -13.82
C LEU A 33 -4.30 14.25 -12.82
N GLU A 34 -3.35 13.33 -12.93
CA GLU A 34 -3.23 12.14 -12.09
C GLU A 34 -1.84 12.10 -11.44
N ILE A 35 -1.78 12.29 -10.13
CA ILE A 35 -0.56 12.17 -9.33
C ILE A 35 -0.69 10.89 -8.51
N LEU A 36 -0.22 9.77 -9.08
CA LEU A 36 -0.15 8.49 -8.39
C LEU A 36 1.32 8.13 -8.13
N PRO A 37 1.66 7.67 -6.91
CA PRO A 37 2.99 7.16 -6.64
C PRO A 37 3.17 5.76 -7.26
N GLU A 38 4.28 5.11 -6.99
CA GLU A 38 4.45 3.70 -7.40
C GLU A 38 3.50 2.76 -6.64
N LEU A 39 3.18 1.61 -7.25
CA LEU A 39 2.14 0.68 -6.78
C LEU A 39 2.34 0.21 -5.32
N TYR A 40 3.57 0.03 -4.88
CA TYR A 40 3.86 -0.41 -3.51
C TYR A 40 3.57 0.69 -2.46
N PHE A 41 3.45 1.95 -2.87
CA PHE A 41 3.05 3.05 -2.01
C PHE A 41 1.54 3.31 -2.01
N PHE A 42 0.75 2.63 -2.86
CA PHE A 42 -0.70 2.82 -2.94
C PHE A 42 -1.43 2.69 -1.59
N PRO A 43 -1.19 1.66 -0.75
CA PRO A 43 -1.90 1.53 0.52
C PRO A 43 -1.61 2.70 1.47
N VAL A 44 -0.38 3.21 1.42
CA VAL A 44 0.09 4.28 2.29
C VAL A 44 -0.43 5.64 1.82
N PHE A 45 -0.43 5.85 0.49
CA PHE A 45 -1.03 7.02 -0.15
C PHE A 45 -2.53 7.11 0.14
N GLN A 46 -3.23 5.97 0.13
CA GLN A 46 -4.64 5.90 0.51
C GLN A 46 -4.85 6.41 1.95
N ILE A 47 -4.02 5.97 2.92
CA ILE A 47 -4.11 6.43 4.31
C ILE A 47 -3.89 7.95 4.42
N LEU A 48 -2.92 8.49 3.69
CA LEU A 48 -2.60 9.92 3.70
C LEU A 48 -3.75 10.81 3.20
N ARG A 49 -4.52 10.37 2.20
CA ARG A 49 -5.65 11.15 1.65
C ARG A 49 -6.98 10.95 2.37
N THR A 50 -7.16 9.81 3.05
CA THR A 50 -8.38 9.55 3.82
C THR A 50 -8.38 10.26 5.16
N VAL A 51 -7.23 10.30 5.85
CA VAL A 51 -7.09 10.88 7.18
C VAL A 51 -6.98 12.41 7.11
N PRO A 52 -7.90 13.16 7.74
CA PRO A 52 -7.92 14.63 7.65
C PRO A 52 -6.84 15.30 8.52
N ASN A 53 -6.34 14.62 9.56
CA ASN A 53 -5.26 15.13 10.41
C ASN A 53 -3.90 14.68 9.86
N LYS A 54 -3.06 15.64 9.48
CA LYS A 54 -1.72 15.41 8.91
C LYS A 54 -0.81 14.61 9.84
N LEU A 55 -0.86 14.86 11.16
CA LEU A 55 -0.02 14.14 12.13
C LEU A 55 -0.42 12.67 12.27
N LEU A 56 -1.72 12.39 12.30
CA LEU A 56 -2.23 11.02 12.42
C LEU A 56 -1.91 10.19 11.16
N GLY A 57 -2.01 10.80 9.98
CA GLY A 57 -1.64 10.14 8.73
C GLY A 57 -0.17 9.71 8.71
N VAL A 58 0.74 10.59 9.13
CA VAL A 58 2.18 10.28 9.22
C VAL A 58 2.46 9.21 10.27
N LEU A 59 1.80 9.27 11.43
CA LEU A 59 1.96 8.26 12.48
C LEU A 59 1.53 6.86 12.00
N LEU A 60 0.40 6.77 11.28
CA LEU A 60 -0.07 5.53 10.68
C LEU A 60 0.90 5.00 9.62
N MET A 61 1.51 5.91 8.84
CA MET A 61 2.57 5.57 7.88
C MET A 61 3.74 4.85 8.54
N VAL A 62 4.25 5.40 9.65
CA VAL A 62 5.39 4.84 10.40
C VAL A 62 4.99 3.58 11.17
N SER A 63 3.71 3.45 11.54
CA SER A 63 3.21 2.28 12.27
C SER A 63 3.34 0.98 11.48
N VAL A 64 3.31 1.02 10.14
CA VAL A 64 3.43 -0.18 9.28
C VAL A 64 4.80 -0.86 9.45
N PRO A 65 5.94 -0.21 9.15
CA PRO A 65 7.25 -0.83 9.37
C PRO A 65 7.55 -1.07 10.85
N ALA A 66 7.12 -0.17 11.75
CA ALA A 66 7.33 -0.34 13.19
C ALA A 66 6.58 -1.59 13.73
N GLY A 67 5.34 -1.80 13.29
CA GLY A 67 4.56 -2.99 13.63
C GLY A 67 5.23 -4.27 13.13
N LEU A 68 5.71 -4.27 11.88
CA LEU A 68 6.43 -5.41 11.31
C LEU A 68 7.68 -5.79 12.11
N LEU A 69 8.42 -4.80 12.64
CA LEU A 69 9.58 -5.04 13.51
C LEU A 69 9.21 -5.71 14.84
N THR A 70 7.99 -5.51 15.34
CA THR A 70 7.54 -6.11 16.60
C THR A 70 7.04 -7.56 16.46
N VAL A 71 6.71 -8.00 15.23
CA VAL A 71 6.22 -9.36 14.93
C VAL A 71 7.08 -10.48 15.52
N PRO A 72 8.42 -10.54 15.32
CA PRO A 72 9.23 -11.64 15.84
C PRO A 72 9.23 -11.71 17.38
N PHE A 73 9.02 -10.59 18.08
CA PHE A 73 8.95 -10.56 19.54
C PHE A 73 7.60 -11.05 20.05
N LEU A 74 6.50 -10.69 19.37
CA LEU A 74 5.15 -11.12 19.70
C LEU A 74 4.92 -12.60 19.38
N GLU A 75 5.48 -13.08 18.28
CA GLU A 75 5.31 -14.46 17.81
C GLU A 75 6.28 -15.48 18.45
N ASN A 76 7.20 -15.01 19.30
CA ASN A 76 8.15 -15.86 20.02
C ASN A 76 7.46 -16.83 21.02
N VAL A 77 6.19 -16.58 21.35
CA VAL A 77 5.40 -17.44 22.24
C VAL A 77 5.23 -18.86 21.69
N ASN A 78 5.24 -19.03 20.35
CA ASN A 78 5.06 -20.33 19.72
C ASN A 78 6.35 -20.79 19.00
N LYS A 79 6.69 -22.08 19.10
CA LYS A 79 7.95 -22.63 18.53
C LYS A 79 7.80 -23.21 17.12
N PHE A 80 6.56 -23.50 16.69
CA PHE A 80 6.30 -24.15 15.40
C PHE A 80 6.45 -23.17 14.24
N GLN A 81 7.22 -23.47 13.19
CA GLN A 81 7.33 -22.57 12.03
C GLN A 81 6.20 -22.75 11.00
N ASN A 82 5.46 -23.84 11.06
CA ASN A 82 4.42 -24.16 10.09
C ASN A 82 3.18 -23.26 10.28
N PRO A 83 2.71 -22.53 9.24
CA PRO A 83 1.49 -21.70 9.29
C PRO A 83 0.25 -22.47 9.75
N PHE A 84 0.10 -23.73 9.35
CA PHE A 84 -1.03 -24.56 9.76
C PHE A 84 -1.06 -24.88 11.27
N ARG A 85 0.07 -24.73 11.96
CA ARG A 85 0.18 -24.88 13.42
C ARG A 85 0.08 -23.55 14.18
N ARG A 86 -0.15 -22.44 13.47
CA ARG A 86 -0.38 -21.10 14.01
C ARG A 86 -1.64 -20.46 13.38
N PRO A 87 -2.84 -20.98 13.66
CA PRO A 87 -4.06 -20.48 13.02
C PRO A 87 -4.28 -18.99 13.31
N VAL A 88 -4.05 -18.52 14.55
CA VAL A 88 -4.26 -17.12 14.93
C VAL A 88 -3.33 -16.16 14.18
N ALA A 89 -2.01 -16.41 14.18
CA ALA A 89 -1.05 -15.57 13.48
C ALA A 89 -1.30 -15.55 11.96
N THR A 90 -1.64 -16.71 11.39
CA THR A 90 -1.97 -16.84 9.97
C THR A 90 -3.22 -16.04 9.62
N THR A 91 -4.28 -16.10 10.43
CA THR A 91 -5.50 -15.31 10.20
C THR A 91 -5.22 -13.80 10.29
N VAL A 92 -4.45 -13.34 11.28
CA VAL A 92 -4.08 -11.92 11.40
C VAL A 92 -3.27 -11.45 10.18
N PHE A 93 -2.31 -12.25 9.72
CA PHE A 93 -1.53 -11.96 8.52
C PHE A 93 -2.42 -11.88 7.26
N LEU A 94 -3.36 -12.81 7.09
CA LEU A 94 -4.30 -12.82 5.96
C LEU A 94 -5.22 -11.59 5.98
N ILE A 95 -5.75 -11.22 7.15
CA ILE A 95 -6.57 -10.01 7.30
C ILE A 95 -5.73 -8.78 6.98
N GLY A 96 -4.51 -8.67 7.50
CA GLY A 96 -3.60 -7.55 7.20
C GLY A 96 -3.29 -7.44 5.71
N THR A 97 -3.08 -8.57 5.03
CA THR A 97 -2.86 -8.63 3.58
C THR A 97 -4.11 -8.19 2.81
N ALA A 98 -5.29 -8.65 3.22
CA ALA A 98 -6.55 -8.24 2.60
C ALA A 98 -6.82 -6.74 2.78
N VAL A 99 -6.52 -6.16 3.95
CA VAL A 99 -6.62 -4.72 4.20
C VAL A 99 -5.63 -3.93 3.35
N ALA A 100 -4.39 -4.39 3.21
CA ALA A 100 -3.40 -3.74 2.35
C ALA A 100 -3.84 -3.73 0.87
N LEU A 101 -4.41 -4.84 0.38
CA LEU A 101 -4.97 -4.93 -0.97
C LEU A 101 -6.19 -4.02 -1.13
N TRP A 102 -7.09 -3.99 -0.15
CA TRP A 102 -8.26 -3.12 -0.15
C TRP A 102 -7.86 -1.64 -0.21
N LEU A 103 -6.88 -1.22 0.59
CA LEU A 103 -6.34 0.14 0.56
C LEU A 103 -5.63 0.44 -0.77
N GLY A 104 -4.91 -0.54 -1.32
CA GLY A 104 -4.24 -0.42 -2.63
C GLY A 104 -5.23 -0.20 -3.78
N ILE A 105 -6.30 -0.99 -3.84
CA ILE A 105 -7.39 -0.82 -4.82
C ILE A 105 -8.12 0.50 -4.56
N GLY A 106 -8.32 0.84 -3.29
CA GLY A 106 -8.89 2.12 -2.88
C GLY A 106 -8.10 3.30 -3.44
N ALA A 107 -6.76 3.22 -3.54
CA ALA A 107 -5.89 4.30 -3.99
C ALA A 107 -6.16 4.77 -5.43
N THR A 108 -6.61 3.87 -6.31
CA THR A 108 -6.89 4.19 -7.72
C THR A 108 -8.30 4.75 -7.93
N LEU A 109 -9.18 4.66 -6.93
CA LEU A 109 -10.53 5.19 -7.00
C LEU A 109 -10.55 6.72 -6.79
N PRO A 110 -11.51 7.44 -7.43
CA PRO A 110 -11.66 8.87 -7.24
C PRO A 110 -12.05 9.18 -5.80
N THR A 111 -11.47 10.25 -5.25
CA THR A 111 -11.65 10.63 -3.84
C THR A 111 -13.12 10.86 -3.47
N LEU A 112 -13.95 11.28 -4.43
CA LEU A 112 -15.40 11.44 -4.24
C LEU A 112 -16.11 10.11 -3.89
N LEU A 113 -15.71 8.99 -4.49
CA LEU A 113 -16.32 7.68 -4.21
C LEU A 113 -15.94 7.18 -2.81
N ILE A 114 -14.69 7.41 -2.41
CA ILE A 114 -14.22 7.08 -1.05
C ILE A 114 -14.93 7.92 0.00
N ARG A 115 -15.11 9.22 -0.26
CA ARG A 115 -15.83 10.13 0.63
C ARG A 115 -17.32 9.84 0.75
N LEU A 116 -17.92 9.06 -0.16
CA LEU A 116 -19.31 8.60 -0.05
C LEU A 116 -19.42 7.28 0.73
N SER A 117 -18.33 6.52 0.83
CA SER A 117 -18.25 5.30 1.66
C SER A 117 -18.05 5.62 3.15
N ASP A 118 -17.57 6.82 3.48
CA ASP A 118 -17.37 7.29 4.86
C ASP A 118 -18.71 7.59 5.57
N PRO A 119 -19.14 6.79 6.58
CA PRO A 119 -20.41 7.02 7.30
C PRO A 119 -20.42 8.30 8.15
N LEU A 120 -19.24 8.91 8.37
CA LEU A 120 -19.03 10.09 9.22
C LEU A 120 -19.14 11.43 8.48
N ARG A 121 -19.67 11.43 7.24
CA ARG A 121 -19.83 12.67 6.43
C ARG A 121 -20.96 13.56 6.94
N THR A 122 -21.91 13.05 7.72
CA THR A 122 -23.04 13.84 8.23
C THR A 122 -22.65 14.94 9.24
N ILE A 123 -21.43 14.94 9.78
CA ILE A 123 -21.03 15.82 10.90
C ILE A 123 -19.95 16.84 10.51
N ARG A 124 -19.40 16.82 9.29
CA ARG A 124 -18.30 17.75 8.92
C ARG A 124 -18.64 18.62 7.71
N PRO A 125 -18.86 19.94 7.91
CA PRO A 125 -19.01 20.87 6.80
C PRO A 125 -17.70 21.02 6.04
N THR A 126 -17.88 21.18 4.74
CA THR A 126 -16.91 21.46 3.69
C THR A 126 -15.90 22.51 4.13
N GLN A 127 -14.61 22.17 4.15
CA GLN A 127 -13.54 23.16 4.13
C GLN A 127 -13.09 23.28 2.67
N GLY A 128 -13.36 24.44 2.09
CA GLY A 128 -13.01 24.80 0.71
C GLY A 128 -11.54 25.14 0.53
#